data_AF-A0A804N3N9-F1
#
_entry.id   AF-A0A804N3N9-F1
#
_cell.length_a   1.000
_cell.length_b   1.000
_cell.length_c   1.000
_cell.angle_alpha   90.00
_cell.angle_beta   90.00
_cell.angle_gamma   90.00
#
_symmetry.space_group_name_H-M   'P 1'
#
loop_
_entity.id
_entity.type
_entity.pdbx_description
1 polymer ?
#
loop_
_entity_poly.entity_id
_entity_poly.type
_entity_poly.pdbx_seq_one_letter_code
_entity_poly.pdbx_strand_id
1 'polypeptide(L)'
;MFADKYGRKPCIVISILSVIVFNTLFGLSTTYWMAIVTRGLLGLLCGILGPIKAYASEVCRKEHQALGISLVTSSRAIALVIGPAIGGFLAQG
;
A
#
# COMPACT_ATOMS: atom_id res chain seq x y z
N MET A 1 0.56 15.00 9.50
CA MET A 1 1.60 16.02 9.74
C MET A 1 2.65 16.09 8.62
N PHE A 2 3.28 15.00 8.15
CA PHE A 2 4.15 15.06 6.95
C PHE A 2 3.37 15.35 5.65
N ALA A 3 2.15 14.80 5.51
CA ALA A 3 1.30 15.01 4.34
C ALA A 3 0.85 16.47 4.15
N ASP A 4 0.68 17.22 5.25
CA ASP A 4 0.33 18.65 5.21
C ASP A 4 1.49 19.53 4.74
N LYS A 5 2.73 19.17 5.09
CA LYS A 5 3.89 20.07 4.91
C LYS A 5 4.60 19.90 3.56
N TYR A 6 4.57 18.71 2.97
CA TYR A 6 5.29 18.40 1.71
C TYR A 6 4.36 18.28 0.49
N GLY A 7 3.06 18.48 0.67
CA GLY A 7 2.05 18.21 -0.35
C GLY A 7 1.67 16.73 -0.39
N ARG A 8 0.43 16.44 -0.76
CA ARG A 8 -0.11 15.07 -0.72
C ARG A 8 0.52 14.12 -1.75
N LYS A 9 0.98 14.63 -2.90
CA LYS A 9 1.63 13.83 -3.95
C LYS A 9 2.89 13.07 -3.49
N PRO A 10 3.92 13.71 -2.89
CA PRO A 10 5.12 13.00 -2.47
C PRO A 10 4.85 11.96 -1.38
N CYS A 11 3.88 12.19 -0.50
CA CYS A 11 3.51 11.20 0.52
C CYS A 11 3.11 9.86 -0.12
N ILE A 12 2.32 9.91 -1.20
CA ILE A 12 1.88 8.70 -1.92
C ILE A 12 3.05 8.05 -2.64
N VAL A 13 3.91 8.83 -3.30
CA VAL A 13 5.09 8.29 -3.99
C VAL A 13 6.02 7.60 -3.01
N ILE A 14 6.31 8.22 -1.85
CA ILE A 14 7.12 7.62 -0.78
C ILE A 14 6.48 6.33 -0.28
N SER A 15 5.15 6.28 -0.19
CA SER A 15 4.43 5.06 0.22
C SER A 15 4.59 3.95 -0.79
N ILE A 16 4.40 4.23 -2.08
CA ILE A 16 4.52 3.24 -3.15
C ILE A 16 5.96 2.75 -3.23
N LEU A 17 6.94 3.66 -3.19
CA LEU A 17 8.36 3.31 -3.17
C LEU A 17 8.69 2.43 -1.97
N SER A 18 8.19 2.79 -0.80
CA SER A 18 8.37 1.98 0.40
C SER A 18 7.76 0.60 0.24
N VAL A 19 6.52 0.49 -0.25
CA VAL A 19 5.87 -0.80 -0.51
C VAL A 19 6.69 -1.66 -1.47
N ILE A 20 7.22 -1.07 -2.55
CA ILE A 20 8.08 -1.78 -3.50
C ILE A 20 9.36 -2.26 -2.79
N VAL A 21 10.05 -1.37 -2.07
CA VAL A 21 11.28 -1.70 -1.35
C VAL A 21 11.06 -2.82 -0.32
N PHE A 22 10.02 -2.71 0.51
CA PHE A 22 9.71 -3.74 1.52
C PHE A 22 9.21 -5.05 0.91
N ASN A 23 8.50 -5.01 -0.22
CA ASN A 23 8.06 -6.21 -0.91
C ASN A 23 9.25 -6.95 -1.56
N THR A 24 10.15 -6.22 -2.22
CA THR A 24 11.41 -6.77 -2.73
C THR A 24 12.28 -7.31 -1.61
N LEU A 25 12.39 -6.58 -0.50
CA LEU A 25 13.18 -7.01 0.65
C LEU A 25 12.58 -8.24 1.34
N PHE A 26 11.25 -8.37 1.36
CA PHE A 26 10.56 -9.58 1.84
C PHE A 26 10.80 -10.78 0.92
N GLY A 27 10.81 -10.57 -0.41
CA GLY A 27 11.15 -11.63 -1.39
C GLY A 27 12.61 -12.08 -1.31
N LEU A 28 13.53 -11.18 -0.96
CA LEU A 28 14.95 -11.49 -0.77
C LEU A 28 15.30 -11.97 0.66
N SER A 29 14.34 -11.91 1.59
CA SER A 29 14.57 -12.17 3.01
C SER A 29 14.61 -13.67 3.29
N THR A 30 15.80 -14.25 3.31
CA THR A 30 16.04 -15.66 3.70
C THR A 30 15.89 -15.91 5.21
N THR A 31 15.83 -14.85 6.02
CA THR A 31 15.89 -14.94 7.50
C THR A 31 14.58 -14.50 8.15
N TYR A 32 14.06 -15.29 9.10
CA TYR A 32 12.83 -15.00 9.86
C TYR A 32 12.81 -13.60 10.49
N TRP A 33 13.93 -13.15 11.03
CA TRP A 33 14.07 -11.81 11.62
C TRP A 33 13.92 -10.68 10.60
N MET A 34 14.44 -10.84 9.37
CA MET A 34 14.27 -9.85 8.30
C MET A 34 12.81 -9.78 7.85
N ALA A 35 12.10 -10.91 7.80
CA ALA A 35 10.67 -10.95 7.50
C ALA A 35 9.84 -10.21 8.58
N ILE A 36 10.19 -10.36 9.86
CA ILE A 36 9.52 -9.63 10.95
C ILE A 36 9.80 -8.13 10.84
N VAL A 37 11.05 -7.72 10.67
CA VAL A 37 11.42 -6.30 10.60
C VAL A 37 10.77 -5.63 9.39
N THR A 38 10.76 -6.28 8.22
CA THR A 38 10.09 -5.76 7.02
C THR A 38 8.59 -5.62 7.22
N ARG A 39 7.91 -6.61 7.84
CA ARG A 39 6.48 -6.52 8.16
C ARG A 39 6.18 -5.48 9.24
N GLY A 40 7.05 -5.34 10.23
CA GLY A 40 6.96 -4.32 11.27
C GLY A 40 7.07 -2.90 10.70
N LEU A 41 8.08 -2.66 9.85
CA LEU A 41 8.22 -1.39 9.14
C LEU A 41 7.04 -1.15 8.20
N LEU A 42 6.63 -2.14 7.41
CA LEU A 42 5.45 -2.03 6.56
C LEU A 42 4.18 -1.71 7.37
N GLY A 43 4.03 -2.28 8.56
CA GLY A 43 2.94 -2.00 9.50
C GLY A 43 2.97 -0.56 10.00
N LEU A 44 4.16 -0.06 10.40
CA LEU A 44 4.34 1.35 10.78
C LEU A 44 4.02 2.29 9.61
N LEU A 45 4.40 1.91 8.39
CA LEU A 45 4.07 2.64 7.17
C LEU A 45 2.60 2.48 6.74
N CYS A 46 1.86 1.51 7.28
CA CYS A 46 0.43 1.35 7.01
C CYS A 46 -0.39 2.54 7.56
N GLY A 47 0.19 3.35 8.46
CA GLY A 47 -0.35 4.67 8.82
C GLY A 47 -0.59 5.60 7.62
N ILE A 48 -0.01 5.30 6.46
CA ILE A 48 -0.19 6.07 5.23
C ILE A 48 -1.51 5.75 4.49
N LEU A 49 -2.31 4.78 4.96
CA LEU A 49 -3.65 4.55 4.40
C LEU A 49 -4.58 5.76 4.55
N GLY A 50 -4.33 6.63 5.54
CA GLY A 50 -5.05 7.90 5.70
C GLY A 50 -4.84 8.84 4.51
N PRO A 51 -3.60 9.27 4.23
CA PRO A 51 -3.27 10.12 3.09
C PRO A 51 -3.75 9.60 1.72
N ILE A 52 -3.70 8.27 1.49
CA ILE A 52 -4.17 7.69 0.22
C ILE A 52 -5.67 7.92 0.02
N LYS A 53 -6.49 7.65 1.04
CA LYS A 53 -7.95 7.93 0.98
C LYS A 53 -8.20 9.42 0.80
N ALA A 54 -7.43 10.24 1.51
CA ALA A 54 -7.52 11.69 1.44
C ALA A 54 -7.15 12.22 0.05
N TYR A 55 -6.20 11.62 -0.64
CA TYR A 55 -5.83 11.99 -2.00
C TYR A 55 -6.82 11.48 -3.04
N ALA A 56 -7.29 10.24 -2.89
CA ALA A 56 -8.37 9.71 -3.72
C ALA A 56 -9.61 10.62 -3.66
N SER A 57 -9.92 11.15 -2.47
CA SER A 57 -11.02 12.11 -2.32
C SER A 57 -10.76 13.50 -2.90
N GLU A 58 -9.50 13.91 -3.06
CA GLU A 58 -9.16 15.18 -3.71
C GLU A 58 -9.11 15.10 -5.23
N VAL A 59 -8.62 13.98 -5.76
CA VAL A 59 -8.54 13.75 -7.21
C VAL A 59 -9.94 13.60 -7.81
N CYS A 60 -10.88 13.06 -7.05
CA CYS A 60 -12.27 12.94 -7.46
C CYS A 60 -13.05 14.23 -7.17
N ARG A 61 -13.90 14.67 -8.11
CA ARG A 61 -14.93 15.68 -7.82
C ARG A 61 -15.79 15.21 -6.65
N LYS A 62 -16.27 16.11 -5.79
CA LYS A 62 -17.12 15.80 -4.62
C LYS A 62 -18.25 14.80 -4.93
N GLU A 63 -18.82 14.92 -6.12
CA GLU A 63 -19.89 14.07 -6.64
C GLU A 63 -19.45 12.62 -6.93
N HIS A 64 -18.20 12.42 -7.36
CA HIS A 64 -17.61 11.10 -7.65
C HIS A 64 -16.65 10.61 -6.56
N GLN A 65 -16.51 11.35 -5.46
CA GLN A 65 -15.63 10.98 -4.35
C GLN A 65 -15.98 9.58 -3.81
N ALA A 66 -17.27 9.29 -3.66
CA ALA A 66 -17.74 7.98 -3.24
C ALA A 66 -17.32 6.89 -4.23
N LEU A 67 -17.48 7.13 -5.55
CA LEU A 67 -17.05 6.19 -6.58
C LEU A 67 -15.53 6.00 -6.58
N GLY A 68 -14.74 7.06 -6.41
CA GLY A 68 -13.28 6.97 -6.32
C GLY A 68 -12.81 6.17 -5.12
N ILE A 69 -13.41 6.41 -3.94
CA ILE A 69 -13.11 5.64 -2.73
C ILE A 69 -13.58 4.18 -2.89
N SER A 70 -14.73 3.94 -3.52
CA SER A 70 -15.22 2.59 -3.84
C SER A 70 -14.28 1.87 -4.80
N LEU A 71 -13.73 2.54 -5.81
CA LEU A 71 -12.75 1.96 -6.73
C LEU A 71 -11.45 1.59 -6.00
N VAL A 72 -10.93 2.47 -5.13
CA VAL A 72 -9.75 2.17 -4.31
C VAL A 72 -10.02 1.01 -3.34
N THR A 73 -11.22 0.93 -2.77
CA THR A 73 -11.59 -0.16 -1.86
C THR A 73 -11.77 -1.48 -2.63
N SER A 74 -12.41 -1.42 -3.80
CA SER A 74 -12.60 -2.58 -4.69
C SER A 74 -11.27 -3.11 -5.21
N SER A 75 -10.34 -2.22 -5.61
CA SER A 75 -9.01 -2.64 -6.04
C SER A 75 -8.23 -3.31 -4.92
N ARG A 76 -8.39 -2.87 -3.66
CA ARG A 76 -7.83 -3.58 -2.50
C ARG A 76 -8.46 -4.95 -2.27
N ALA A 77 -9.77 -5.08 -2.45
CA ALA A 77 -10.44 -6.37 -2.35
C ALA A 77 -9.95 -7.35 -3.43
N ILE A 78 -9.85 -6.87 -4.68
CA ILE A 78 -9.31 -7.63 -5.80
C ILE A 78 -7.85 -8.03 -5.52
N ALA A 79 -7.02 -7.09 -5.07
CA ALA A 79 -5.63 -7.36 -4.71
C ALA A 79 -5.50 -8.38 -3.55
N LEU A 80 -6.45 -8.39 -2.61
CA LEU A 80 -6.49 -9.38 -1.52
C LEU A 80 -6.89 -10.78 -2.01
N VAL A 81 -7.62 -10.91 -3.11
CA VAL A 81 -7.96 -12.21 -3.72
C VAL A 81 -6.83 -12.68 -4.62
N ILE A 82 -6.35 -11.80 -5.50
CA ILE A 82 -5.31 -12.11 -6.49
C ILE A 82 -3.95 -12.32 -5.80
N GLY A 83 -3.64 -11.54 -4.76
CA GLY A 83 -2.35 -11.58 -4.06
C GLY A 83 -2.01 -12.96 -3.48
N PRO A 84 -2.87 -13.56 -2.65
CA PRO A 84 -2.69 -14.93 -2.15
C PRO A 84 -2.73 -15.99 -3.24
N ALA A 85 -3.55 -15.80 -4.29
CA ALA A 85 -3.57 -16.74 -5.42
C ALA A 85 -2.19 -16.79 -6.10
N ILE A 86 -1.64 -15.62 -6.49
CA ILE A 86 -0.30 -15.53 -7.09
C ILE A 86 0.78 -16.00 -6.10
N GLY A 87 0.71 -15.57 -4.84
CA GLY A 87 1.65 -15.98 -3.80
C GLY A 87 1.66 -17.49 -3.56
N GLY A 88 0.49 -18.14 -3.61
CA GLY A 88 0.35 -19.59 -3.50
C GLY A 88 0.86 -20.34 -4.73
N PHE A 89 0.69 -19.79 -5.93
CA PHE A 89 1.31 -20.35 -7.14
C PHE A 89 2.84 -20.25 -7.11
N LEU A 90 3.38 -19.12 -6.64
CA LEU A 90 4.82 -18.92 -6.49
C LEU A 90 5.44 -19.75 -5.36
N ALA A 91 4.70 -20.02 -4.28
CA ALA A 91 5.20 -20.81 -3.15
C ALA A 91 5.26 -22.33 -3.43
N GLN A 92 4.58 -22.79 -4.49
CA GLN A 92 4.57 -24.22 -4.87
C GLN A 92 5.69 -24.58 -5.87
N GLY A 93 6.42 -23.59 -6.41
CA GLY A 93 7.58 -23.81 -7.29
C GLY A 93 8.89 -23.58 -6.55
#